data_AF-A0A0S8KWX5-F1
#
_entry.id   AF-A0A0S8KWX5-F1
#
_cell.length_a   1.000
_cell.length_b   1.000
_cell.length_c   1.000
_cell.angle_alpha   90.00
_cell.angle_beta   90.00
_cell.angle_gamma   90.00
#
_symmetry.space_group_name_H-M   'P 1'
#
loop_
_entity.id
_entity.type
_entity.pdbx_description
1 polymer ?
#
loop_
_entity_poly.entity_id
_entity_poly.type
_entity_poly.pdbx_seq_one_letter_code
_entity_poly.pdbx_strand_id
1 'polypeptide(L)'
;DVKGNGQTIWFGRDEGKLIGVNKAESSDIKIYLAEGEVDRVNMISSPSAILYPPDDLPEQELYLSGFSWLEEHRPRTKQDIFRWVQH
;
A
#
# COMPACT_ATOMS: atom_id res chain seq x y z
N ASP A 1 9.23 -6.72 -7.96
CA ASP A 1 9.61 -5.47 -8.65
C ASP A 1 8.39 -4.90 -9.33
N VAL A 2 8.07 -3.63 -9.07
CA VAL A 2 7.11 -2.85 -9.84
C VAL A 2 7.91 -2.00 -10.80
N LYS A 3 7.65 -2.13 -12.11
CA LYS A 3 8.31 -1.37 -13.17
C LYS A 3 7.27 -0.47 -13.83
N GLY A 4 7.48 0.84 -13.77
CA GLY A 4 6.51 1.88 -14.12
C GLY A 4 5.50 2.16 -12.99
N ASN A 5 5.37 3.43 -12.60
CA ASN A 5 4.35 3.97 -11.68
C ASN A 5 4.17 3.19 -10.35
N GLY A 6 5.27 2.89 -9.67
CA GLY A 6 5.21 2.36 -8.31
C GLY A 6 4.70 3.42 -7.35
N GLN A 7 3.69 3.10 -6.55
CA GLN A 7 3.11 4.01 -5.56
C GLN A 7 3.11 3.37 -4.17
N THR A 8 3.26 4.19 -3.14
CA THR A 8 3.23 3.78 -1.72
C THR A 8 2.42 4.78 -0.92
N ILE A 9 1.78 4.29 0.14
CA ILE A 9 1.13 5.09 1.19
C ILE A 9 1.62 4.53 2.52
N TRP A 10 2.34 5.33 3.29
CA TRP A 10 2.91 4.96 4.58
C TRP A 10 2.26 5.75 5.71
N PHE A 11 1.69 5.04 6.68
CA PHE A 11 0.98 5.61 7.82
C PHE A 11 1.93 5.70 9.01
N GLY A 12 2.47 6.88 9.25
CA GLY A 12 3.33 7.14 10.41
C GLY A 12 2.49 7.15 11.68
N ARG A 13 2.85 6.32 12.66
CA ARG A 13 2.19 6.27 13.97
C ARG A 13 3.19 6.45 15.11
N ASP A 14 2.78 7.21 16.10
CA ASP A 14 3.47 7.36 17.38
C ASP A 14 2.50 7.12 18.52
N GLU A 15 2.88 6.25 19.47
CA GLU A 15 2.00 5.77 20.56
C GLU A 15 0.57 5.36 20.08
N GLY A 16 0.48 4.78 18.88
CA GLY A 16 -0.78 4.36 18.26
C GLY A 16 -1.57 5.47 17.54
N LYS A 17 -1.20 6.74 17.73
CA LYS A 17 -1.81 7.89 17.06
C LYS A 17 -1.21 8.09 15.69
N LEU A 18 -2.06 8.39 14.70
CA LEU A 18 -1.59 8.77 13.37
C LEU A 18 -0.92 10.15 13.47
N ILE A 19 0.34 10.24 13.05
CA ILE A 19 1.12 11.50 13.04
C ILE A 19 1.33 12.05 11.64
N GLY A 20 1.03 11.26 10.60
CA GLY A 20 1.02 11.70 9.22
C GLY A 20 0.98 10.54 8.24
N VAL A 21 0.69 10.86 6.98
CA VAL A 21 0.66 9.90 5.88
C VAL A 21 1.60 10.35 4.77
N ASN A 22 2.61 9.52 4.49
CA ASN A 22 3.53 9.75 3.39
C ASN A 22 3.05 9.00 2.16
N LYS A 23 2.70 9.72 1.10
CA LYS A 23 2.38 9.15 -0.20
C LYS A 23 3.56 9.39 -1.13
N ALA A 24 4.09 8.32 -1.72
CA ALA A 24 5.25 8.43 -2.60
C ALA A 24 5.07 7.64 -3.89
N GLU A 25 5.58 8.19 -4.99
CA GLU A 25 5.57 7.58 -6.32
C GLU A 25 7.00 7.46 -6.84
N SER A 26 7.29 6.39 -7.58
CA SER A 26 8.59 6.15 -8.19
C SER A 26 8.42 5.32 -9.46
N SER A 27 9.29 5.50 -10.44
CA SER A 27 9.22 4.68 -11.65
C SER A 27 9.50 3.21 -11.35
N ASP A 28 10.29 2.89 -10.33
CA ASP A 28 10.63 1.52 -9.95
C ASP A 28 10.65 1.32 -8.43
N ILE A 29 9.87 0.34 -7.94
CA ILE A 29 9.85 -0.06 -6.53
C ILE A 29 10.29 -1.52 -6.39
N LYS A 30 11.18 -1.76 -5.43
CA LYS A 30 11.61 -3.10 -5.01
C LYS A 30 11.32 -3.31 -3.53
N ILE A 31 10.45 -4.27 -3.24
CA ILE A 31 10.07 -4.68 -1.88
C ILE A 31 10.77 -5.99 -1.56
N TYR A 32 11.43 -6.05 -0.42
CA TYR A 32 12.07 -7.22 0.14
C TYR A 32 11.23 -7.72 1.31
N LEU A 33 10.98 -9.03 1.34
CA LEU A 33 10.28 -9.69 2.42
C LEU A 33 11.24 -10.63 3.15
N ALA A 34 11.18 -10.65 4.48
CA ALA A 34 11.87 -11.60 5.33
C ALA A 34 10.87 -12.18 6.33
N GLU A 35 10.85 -13.51 6.50
CA GLU A 35 9.95 -14.20 7.43
C GLU A 35 8.44 -13.89 7.25
N GLY A 36 8.05 -13.49 6.04
CA GLY A 36 6.66 -13.12 5.72
C GLY A 36 6.31 -11.67 6.00
N GLU A 37 7.26 -10.87 6.49
CA GLU A 37 7.11 -9.45 6.78
C GLU A 37 7.92 -8.59 5.81
N VAL A 38 7.58 -7.30 5.72
CA VAL A 38 8.33 -6.33 4.91
C VAL A 38 9.63 -5.98 5.62
N ASP A 39 10.75 -6.34 5.01
CA ASP A 39 12.10 -6.06 5.51
C ASP A 39 12.61 -4.71 4.97
N ARG A 40 12.44 -4.46 3.66
CA ARG A 40 12.95 -3.25 3.02
C ARG A 40 12.14 -2.85 1.80
N VAL A 41 11.97 -1.54 1.60
CA VAL A 41 11.40 -0.96 0.37
C VAL A 41 12.41 0.01 -0.25
N ASN A 42 12.81 -0.25 -1.49
CA ASN A 42 13.69 0.63 -2.26
C ASN A 42 12.89 1.31 -3.37
N MET A 43 12.89 2.65 -3.38
CA MET A 43 12.39 3.49 -4.47
C MET A 43 13.59 3.95 -5.31
N ILE A 44 13.70 3.48 -6.55
CA ILE A 44 14.97 3.51 -7.29
C ILE A 44 15.09 4.74 -8.22
N SER A 45 13.97 5.25 -8.74
CA SER A 45 13.97 6.25 -9.82
C SER A 45 12.85 7.28 -9.65
N SER A 46 13.19 8.58 -9.74
CA SER A 46 12.27 9.73 -9.63
C SER A 46 11.29 9.68 -8.44
N PRO A 47 11.74 9.46 -7.20
CA PRO A 47 10.84 9.45 -6.06
C PRO A 47 10.23 10.85 -5.86
N SER A 48 8.92 10.98 -5.97
CA SER A 48 8.15 12.12 -5.47
C SER A 48 7.42 11.68 -4.22
N ALA A 49 7.34 12.54 -3.21
CA ALA A 49 6.61 12.22 -1.99
C ALA A 49 5.90 13.44 -1.42
N ILE A 50 4.70 13.22 -0.90
CA ILE A 50 3.90 14.20 -0.19
C ILE A 50 3.65 13.64 1.21
N LEU A 51 3.95 14.43 2.25
CA LEU A 51 3.60 14.12 3.62
C LEU A 51 2.37 14.93 4.02
N TYR A 52 1.27 14.25 4.29
CA TYR A 52 0.04 14.84 4.80
C TYR A 52 0.05 14.80 6.33
N PRO A 53 -0.06 15.94 7.02
CA PRO A 53 -0.45 15.98 8.43
C PRO A 53 -1.83 15.30 8.61
N PRO A 54 -2.12 14.69 9.77
CA PRO A 54 -3.39 14.00 10.01
C PRO A 54 -4.62 14.89 9.79
N ASP A 55 -4.53 16.17 10.18
CA ASP A 55 -5.64 17.13 10.08
C ASP A 55 -5.89 17.62 8.65
N ASP A 56 -4.89 17.51 7.77
CA ASP A 56 -4.92 17.98 6.38
C ASP A 56 -4.99 16.82 5.38
N LEU A 57 -5.25 15.59 5.84
CA LEU A 57 -5.30 14.39 5.01
C LEU A 57 -6.70 14.20 4.40
N PRO A 58 -6.87 14.37 3.08
CA PRO A 58 -8.15 14.08 2.44
C PRO A 58 -8.40 12.56 2.43
N GLU A 59 -9.65 12.15 2.61
CA GLU A 59 -10.02 10.72 2.67
C GLU A 59 -9.58 9.94 1.41
N GLN A 60 -9.65 10.56 0.24
CA GLN A 60 -9.21 9.97 -1.03
C GLN A 60 -7.69 9.66 -1.08
N GLU A 61 -6.88 10.33 -0.27
CA GLU A 61 -5.43 10.10 -0.20
C GLU A 61 -5.05 8.93 0.72
N LEU A 62 -6.04 8.35 1.43
CA LEU A 62 -5.85 7.13 2.23
C LEU A 62 -5.65 5.88 1.36
N TYR A 63 -6.04 5.94 0.09
CA TYR A 63 -6.04 4.80 -0.82
C TYR A 63 -5.30 5.13 -2.12
N LEU A 64 -4.73 4.08 -2.74
CA LEU A 64 -4.17 4.21 -4.09
C LEU A 64 -5.31 4.42 -5.09
N SER A 65 -5.03 5.13 -6.18
CA SER A 65 -6.03 5.32 -7.24
C SER A 65 -6.47 3.97 -7.80
N GLY A 66 -7.78 3.76 -7.91
CA GLY A 66 -8.37 2.49 -8.35
C GLY A 66 -8.29 1.35 -7.32
N PHE A 67 -7.83 1.62 -6.09
CA PHE A 67 -7.86 0.64 -5.03
C PHE A 67 -9.31 0.28 -4.66
N SER A 68 -9.58 -1.02 -4.60
CA SER A 68 -10.85 -1.55 -4.12
C SER A 68 -10.56 -2.65 -3.10
N TRP A 69 -11.23 -2.59 -1.96
CA TRP A 69 -11.07 -3.58 -0.90
C TRP A 69 -11.94 -4.81 -1.19
N LEU A 70 -11.35 -5.82 -1.83
CA LEU A 70 -12.03 -7.06 -2.27
C LEU A 70 -12.14 -8.12 -1.16
N GLU A 71 -12.62 -7.74 0.03
CA GLU A 71 -12.74 -8.68 1.18
C GLU A 71 -13.60 -9.91 0.85
N GLU A 72 -14.64 -9.73 0.04
CA GLU A 72 -15.56 -10.79 -0.37
C GLU A 72 -14.86 -11.89 -1.18
N HIS A 73 -13.76 -11.56 -1.86
CA HIS A 73 -12.95 -12.51 -2.63
C HIS A 73 -11.80 -13.10 -1.83
N ARG A 74 -11.60 -12.68 -0.57
CA ARG A 74 -10.47 -13.13 0.27
C ARG A 74 -10.61 -14.62 0.62
N PRO A 75 -9.69 -15.50 0.17
CA PRO A 75 -9.70 -16.90 0.57
C PRO A 75 -9.51 -17.04 2.08
N ARG A 76 -10.39 -17.76 2.78
CA ARG A 76 -10.29 -18.07 4.22
C ARG A 76 -9.70 -19.45 4.48
N THR A 77 -9.85 -20.34 3.51
CA THR A 77 -9.35 -21.72 3.52
C THR A 77 -8.60 -22.01 2.22
N LYS A 78 -7.74 -23.04 2.23
CA LYS A 78 -6.99 -23.46 1.04
C LYS A 78 -7.90 -23.83 -0.13
N GLN A 79 -9.11 -24.29 0.15
CA GLN A 79 -10.09 -24.72 -0.85
C GLN A 79 -10.79 -23.55 -1.53
N ASP A 80 -10.77 -22.35 -0.93
CA ASP A 80 -11.47 -21.18 -1.47
C ASP A 80 -10.86 -20.69 -2.80
N ILE A 81 -9.61 -21.04 -3.11
CA ILE A 81 -8.99 -20.72 -4.41
C ILE A 81 -9.67 -21.42 -5.60
N PHE A 82 -10.48 -22.46 -5.35
CA PHE A 82 -11.26 -23.14 -6.37
C PHE A 82 -12.71 -22.66 -6.44
N ARG A 83 -13.11 -21.74 -5.55
CA ARG A 83 -14.46 -21.14 -5.55
C ARG A 83 -14.44 -19.87 -6.38
N TRP A 84 -14.95 -19.97 -7.60
CA TRP A 84 -15.17 -18.82 -8.46
C TRP A 84 -16.45 -18.10 -8.00
N VAL A 85 -16.29 -16.96 -7.34
CA VAL A 85 -17.42 -16.07 -7.02
C VAL A 85 -17.78 -15.33 -8.32
N GLN A 86 -18.92 -15.67 -8.93
CA GLN A 86 -19.41 -14.98 -10.13
C GLN A 86 -20.24 -13.76 -9.73
N HIS A 87 -19.96 -12.62 -10.35
CA HIS A 87 -20.79 -11.40 -10.33
C HIS A 87 -21.24 -11.06 -11.76
#